data_AF-A0A258ZV43-F1
#
_entry.id   AF-A0A258ZV43-F1
#
_cell.length_a   1.000
_cell.length_b   1.000
_cell.length_c   1.000
_cell.angle_alpha   90.00
_cell.angle_beta   90.00
_cell.angle_gamma   90.00
#
_symmetry.space_group_name_H-M   'P 1'
#
loop_
_entity.id
_entity.type
_entity.pdbx_description
1 polymer ?
#
loop_
_entity_poly.entity_id
_entity_poly.type
_entity_poly.pdbx_seq_one_letter_code
_entity_poly.pdbx_strand_id
1 'polypeptide(L)'
;MGRKQHVRAMSDWSLLTLLFITFALVLAGVVKGVIAMGLPTIGVGLLSIVMPPSHAAAMIIVPATVTNVLQLFSGPRILPNAKRFWTLLLTLIAGTLVGGYWLGGLSSHWAPPLLGLTLSVYGVLGLRAIHFHTPTAWEGWLSPVIGLAAGFLTGTTGVTVMPSAPYLQSLALEREDLIQALGLTFTVANFTLAFALTGGDAPLADPHAV
;
A
#
# COMPACT_ATOMS: atom_id res chain seq x y z
N MET A 1 -10.88 -30.93 -4.60
CA MET A 1 -12.15 -30.44 -5.17
C MET A 1 -12.33 -28.90 -5.12
N GLY A 2 -11.44 -28.13 -4.48
CA GLY A 2 -11.58 -26.66 -4.27
C GLY A 2 -11.21 -25.72 -5.43
N ARG A 3 -10.41 -26.15 -6.43
CA ARG A 3 -9.99 -25.27 -7.55
C ARG A 3 -11.15 -24.82 -8.45
N LYS A 4 -12.26 -25.58 -8.48
CA LYS A 4 -13.47 -25.24 -9.26
C LYS A 4 -14.40 -24.25 -8.55
N GLN A 5 -14.27 -24.05 -7.24
CA GLN A 5 -15.09 -23.10 -6.48
C GLN A 5 -14.55 -21.66 -6.57
N HIS A 6 -13.22 -21.46 -6.53
CA HIS A 6 -12.62 -20.13 -6.73
C HIS A 6 -12.89 -19.54 -8.12
N VAL A 7 -12.92 -20.39 -9.17
CA VAL A 7 -13.24 -19.95 -10.53
C VAL A 7 -14.75 -19.69 -10.71
N ARG A 8 -15.62 -20.43 -9.99
CA ARG A 8 -17.07 -20.20 -10.01
C ARG A 8 -17.50 -18.92 -9.29
N ALA A 9 -16.80 -18.53 -8.22
CA ALA A 9 -17.03 -17.23 -7.57
C ALA A 9 -16.64 -16.04 -8.47
N MET A 10 -15.71 -16.23 -9.43
CA MET A 10 -15.35 -15.21 -10.42
C MET A 10 -16.34 -15.11 -11.60
N SER A 11 -17.23 -16.09 -11.80
CA SER A 11 -18.23 -16.06 -12.88
C SER A 11 -19.58 -15.47 -12.48
N ASP A 12 -19.82 -15.22 -11.19
CA ASP A 12 -21.10 -14.70 -10.66
C ASP A 12 -21.07 -13.19 -10.35
N TRP A 13 -20.01 -12.48 -10.75
CA TRP A 13 -19.94 -11.03 -10.59
C TRP A 13 -20.97 -10.38 -11.52
N SER A 14 -21.99 -9.76 -10.92
CA SER A 14 -22.97 -9.00 -11.68
C SER A 14 -22.27 -7.91 -12.49
N LEU A 15 -22.86 -7.54 -13.64
CA LEU A 15 -22.35 -6.48 -14.51
C LEU A 15 -22.12 -5.16 -13.74
N LEU A 16 -22.98 -4.88 -12.75
CA LEU A 16 -22.84 -3.73 -11.86
C LEU A 16 -21.53 -3.77 -11.06
N THR A 17 -21.13 -4.93 -10.55
CA THR A 17 -19.89 -5.04 -9.80
C THR A 17 -18.66 -4.91 -10.68
N LEU A 18 -18.69 -5.44 -11.91
CA LEU A 18 -17.61 -5.23 -12.88
C LEU A 18 -17.45 -3.76 -13.27
N LEU A 19 -18.57 -3.05 -13.47
CA LEU A 19 -18.56 -1.60 -13.70
C LEU A 19 -17.97 -0.85 -12.51
N PHE A 20 -18.33 -1.23 -11.28
CA PHE A 20 -17.79 -0.60 -10.07
C PHE A 20 -16.28 -0.84 -9.91
N ILE A 21 -15.81 -2.07 -10.12
CA ILE A 21 -14.36 -2.39 -10.09
C ILE A 21 -13.61 -1.56 -11.12
N THR A 22 -14.15 -1.49 -12.34
CA THR A 22 -13.54 -0.70 -13.45
C THR A 22 -13.48 0.78 -13.07
N PHE A 23 -14.58 1.34 -12.58
CA PHE A 23 -14.63 2.71 -12.09
C PHE A 23 -13.61 2.97 -10.97
N ALA A 24 -13.54 2.10 -9.97
CA ALA A 24 -12.62 2.23 -8.85
C ALA A 24 -11.16 2.23 -9.32
N LEU A 25 -10.78 1.32 -10.23
CA LEU A 25 -9.43 1.24 -10.78
C LEU A 25 -9.08 2.45 -11.64
N VAL A 26 -10.01 2.91 -12.50
CA VAL A 26 -9.80 4.11 -13.33
C VAL A 26 -9.65 5.34 -12.47
N LEU A 27 -10.55 5.55 -11.50
CA LEU A 27 -10.48 6.69 -10.59
C LEU A 27 -9.17 6.69 -9.79
N ALA A 28 -8.81 5.55 -9.21
CA ALA A 28 -7.57 5.41 -8.45
C ALA A 28 -6.32 5.62 -9.34
N GLY A 29 -6.37 5.22 -10.61
CA GLY A 29 -5.34 5.47 -11.61
C GLY A 29 -5.21 6.94 -12.00
N VAL A 30 -6.32 7.62 -12.24
CA VAL A 30 -6.36 9.06 -12.55
C VAL A 30 -5.79 9.88 -11.39
N VAL A 31 -6.24 9.60 -10.15
CA VAL A 31 -5.73 10.31 -8.97
C VAL A 31 -4.23 10.08 -8.80
N LYS A 32 -3.75 8.84 -9.01
CA LYS A 32 -2.32 8.56 -9.01
C LYS A 32 -1.58 9.30 -10.13
N GLY A 33 -2.17 9.48 -11.30
CA GLY A 33 -1.58 10.27 -12.39
C GLY A 33 -1.40 11.74 -12.03
N VAL A 34 -2.38 12.33 -11.33
CA VAL A 34 -2.37 13.75 -10.95
C VAL A 34 -1.45 14.01 -9.73
N ILE A 35 -1.57 13.19 -8.69
CA ILE A 35 -0.94 13.42 -7.37
C ILE A 35 0.30 12.53 -7.17
N ALA A 36 0.66 11.70 -8.15
CA ALA A 36 1.70 10.66 -8.08
C ALA A 36 1.46 9.52 -7.07
N MET A 37 0.52 9.68 -6.13
CA MET A 37 0.16 8.72 -5.08
C MET A 37 -1.34 8.37 -5.10
N GLY A 38 -1.72 7.26 -4.45
CA GLY A 38 -3.12 7.00 -4.09
C GLY A 38 -3.80 5.80 -4.76
N LEU A 39 -3.19 5.15 -5.77
CA LEU A 39 -3.81 3.97 -6.41
C LEU A 39 -4.09 2.84 -5.40
N PRO A 40 -3.15 2.40 -4.53
CA PRO A 40 -3.46 1.40 -3.52
C PRO A 40 -4.50 1.88 -2.50
N THR A 41 -4.40 3.12 -2.04
CA THR A 41 -5.28 3.66 -1.00
C THR A 41 -6.72 3.80 -1.45
N ILE A 42 -6.93 4.41 -2.62
CA ILE A 42 -8.26 4.62 -3.20
C ILE A 42 -8.81 3.30 -3.73
N GLY A 43 -7.97 2.53 -4.43
CA GLY A 43 -8.35 1.25 -4.98
C GLY A 43 -8.75 0.26 -3.86
N VAL A 44 -7.89 0.01 -2.87
CA VAL A 44 -8.18 -0.97 -1.81
C VAL A 44 -9.37 -0.51 -0.99
N GLY A 45 -9.48 0.79 -0.70
CA GLY A 45 -10.65 1.35 -0.01
C GLY A 45 -11.96 1.13 -0.76
N LEU A 46 -12.02 1.49 -2.04
CA LEU A 46 -13.24 1.35 -2.85
C LEU A 46 -13.58 -0.12 -3.13
N LEU A 47 -12.60 -0.93 -3.54
CA LEU A 47 -12.83 -2.34 -3.83
C LEU A 47 -13.26 -3.11 -2.57
N SER A 48 -12.74 -2.76 -1.39
CA SER A 48 -13.11 -3.42 -0.13
C SER A 48 -14.57 -3.22 0.29
N ILE A 49 -15.33 -2.35 -0.41
CA ILE A 49 -16.78 -2.21 -0.23
C ILE A 49 -17.53 -3.44 -0.79
N VAL A 50 -17.01 -4.04 -1.85
CA VAL A 50 -17.69 -5.12 -2.60
C VAL A 50 -16.94 -6.44 -2.57
N MET A 51 -15.73 -6.48 -1.99
CA MET A 51 -14.92 -7.70 -1.86
C MET A 51 -14.05 -7.67 -0.60
N PRO A 52 -13.53 -8.81 -0.13
CA PRO A 52 -12.59 -8.82 0.99
C PRO A 52 -11.31 -8.01 0.71
N PRO A 53 -10.69 -7.35 1.71
CA PRO A 53 -9.48 -6.56 1.53
C PRO A 53 -8.32 -7.33 0.88
N SER A 54 -8.21 -8.64 1.16
CA SER A 54 -7.23 -9.52 0.52
C SER A 54 -7.39 -9.62 -1.00
N HIS A 55 -8.63 -9.69 -1.49
CA HIS A 55 -8.92 -9.73 -2.94
C HIS A 55 -8.66 -8.37 -3.59
N ALA A 56 -9.08 -7.28 -2.93
CA ALA A 56 -8.82 -5.92 -3.39
C ALA A 56 -7.31 -5.65 -3.52
N ALA A 57 -6.54 -6.00 -2.49
CA ALA A 57 -5.08 -5.87 -2.50
C ALA A 57 -4.45 -6.69 -3.62
N ALA A 58 -4.89 -7.94 -3.84
CA ALA A 58 -4.39 -8.80 -4.91
C ALA A 58 -4.66 -8.23 -6.31
N MET A 59 -5.81 -7.59 -6.54
CA MET A 59 -6.12 -6.93 -7.82
C MET A 59 -5.25 -5.70 -8.08
N ILE A 60 -4.90 -4.96 -7.03
CA ILE A 60 -4.19 -3.67 -7.16
C ILE A 60 -2.67 -3.83 -7.12
N ILE A 61 -2.15 -4.92 -6.53
CA ILE A 61 -0.72 -5.10 -6.34
C ILE A 61 0.05 -5.06 -7.66
N VAL A 62 -0.48 -5.68 -8.72
CA VAL A 62 0.16 -5.69 -10.04
C VAL A 62 0.21 -4.30 -10.67
N PRO A 63 -0.92 -3.61 -10.93
CA PRO A 63 -0.88 -2.27 -11.54
C PRO A 63 -0.16 -1.24 -10.66
N ALA A 64 -0.26 -1.35 -9.33
CA ALA A 64 0.48 -0.49 -8.41
C ALA A 64 1.99 -0.71 -8.52
N THR A 65 2.44 -1.97 -8.58
CA THR A 65 3.87 -2.28 -8.69
C THR A 65 4.43 -1.79 -10.02
N VAL A 66 3.74 -2.03 -11.14
CA VAL A 66 4.18 -1.52 -12.45
C VAL A 66 4.37 -0.01 -12.41
N THR A 67 3.37 0.72 -11.94
CA THR A 67 3.45 2.19 -11.89
C THR A 67 4.48 2.70 -10.89
N ASN A 68 4.68 2.03 -9.74
CA ASN A 68 5.71 2.39 -8.76
C ASN A 68 7.13 2.15 -9.29
N VAL A 69 7.33 1.06 -10.03
CA VAL A 69 8.62 0.75 -10.68
C VAL A 69 8.92 1.79 -11.76
N LEU A 70 7.92 2.17 -12.57
CA LEU A 70 8.11 3.26 -13.55
C LEU A 70 8.45 4.60 -12.87
N GLN A 71 7.83 4.91 -11.72
CA GLN A 71 8.18 6.10 -10.91
C GLN A 71 9.60 6.00 -10.33
N LEU A 72 10.03 4.81 -9.90
CA LEU A 72 11.40 4.58 -9.42
C LEU A 72 12.44 4.94 -10.50
N PHE A 73 12.15 4.64 -11.76
CA PHE A 73 13.04 4.93 -12.89
C PHE A 73 12.81 6.31 -13.55
N SER A 74 11.99 7.20 -12.96
CA SER A 74 11.69 8.50 -13.57
C SER A 74 12.80 9.55 -13.43
N GLY A 75 13.91 9.23 -12.77
CA GLY A 75 15.04 10.15 -12.56
C GLY A 75 16.37 9.43 -12.29
N PRO A 76 17.51 10.15 -12.34
CA PRO A 76 18.84 9.52 -12.23
C PRO A 76 19.26 9.20 -10.78
N ARG A 77 18.54 9.66 -9.76
CA ARG A 77 18.97 9.66 -8.34
C ARG A 77 18.54 8.43 -7.54
N ILE A 78 18.38 7.28 -8.19
CA ILE A 78 17.93 6.03 -7.54
C ILE A 78 18.84 5.64 -6.37
N LEU A 79 20.15 5.53 -6.62
CA LEU A 79 21.12 5.10 -5.61
C LEU A 79 21.24 6.11 -4.45
N PRO A 80 21.36 7.44 -4.69
CA PRO A 80 21.32 8.43 -3.62
C PRO A 80 20.06 8.35 -2.77
N ASN A 81 18.88 8.22 -3.38
CA ASN A 81 17.62 8.13 -2.65
C ASN A 81 17.51 6.82 -1.85
N ALA A 82 17.95 5.69 -2.41
CA ALA A 82 18.01 4.43 -1.69
C ALA A 82 18.98 4.48 -0.49
N LYS A 83 20.14 5.14 -0.64
CA LYS A 83 21.08 5.34 0.46
C LYS A 83 20.57 6.31 1.52
N ARG A 84 19.79 7.32 1.16
CA ARG A 84 19.20 8.27 2.10
C ARG A 84 18.08 7.61 2.93
N PHE A 85 17.20 6.87 2.26
CA PHE A 85 16.02 6.27 2.88
C PHE A 85 16.20 4.81 3.32
N TRP A 86 17.42 4.29 3.37
CA TRP A 86 17.68 2.88 3.67
C TRP A 86 17.08 2.42 5.01
N THR A 87 17.14 3.25 6.07
CA THR A 87 16.55 2.93 7.38
C THR A 87 15.03 2.84 7.31
N LEU A 88 14.39 3.73 6.55
CA LEU A 88 12.96 3.68 6.28
C LEU A 88 12.60 2.38 5.54
N LEU A 89 13.35 2.02 4.50
CA LEU A 89 13.08 0.81 3.71
C LEU A 89 13.26 -0.47 4.54
N LEU A 90 14.32 -0.57 5.33
CA LEU A 90 14.57 -1.74 6.18
C LEU A 90 13.47 -1.93 7.23
N THR A 91 13.12 -0.86 7.94
CA THR A 91 12.07 -0.91 8.96
C THR A 91 10.69 -1.09 8.34
N LEU A 92 10.46 -0.59 7.13
CA LEU A 92 9.26 -0.89 6.35
C LEU A 92 9.15 -2.37 6.02
N ILE A 93 10.24 -3.00 5.57
CA ILE A 93 10.25 -4.44 5.33
C ILE A 93 9.90 -5.18 6.62
N ALA A 94 10.60 -4.87 7.72
CA ALA A 94 10.36 -5.49 9.02
C ALA A 94 8.91 -5.29 9.49
N GLY A 95 8.39 -4.06 9.44
CA GLY A 95 7.01 -3.74 9.80
C GLY A 95 6.00 -4.48 8.94
N THR A 96 6.24 -4.62 7.63
CA THR A 96 5.35 -5.34 6.71
C THR A 96 5.28 -6.82 7.04
N LEU A 97 6.42 -7.46 7.30
CA LEU A 97 6.45 -8.86 7.71
C LEU A 97 5.79 -9.04 9.09
N VAL A 98 6.07 -8.16 10.04
CA VAL A 98 5.44 -8.18 11.37
C VAL A 98 3.92 -8.01 11.27
N GLY A 99 3.44 -7.03 10.51
CA GLY A 99 2.01 -6.82 10.30
C GLY A 99 1.33 -7.98 9.56
N GLY A 100 2.02 -8.54 8.57
CA GLY A 100 1.55 -9.68 7.78
C GLY A 100 1.44 -10.97 8.59
N TYR A 101 2.43 -11.27 9.45
CA TYR A 101 2.47 -12.53 10.21
C TYR A 101 1.82 -12.43 11.59
N TRP A 102 2.07 -11.36 12.35
CA TRP A 102 1.70 -11.30 13.77
C TRP A 102 0.20 -11.09 14.00
N LEU A 103 -0.46 -10.32 13.13
CA LEU A 103 -1.90 -10.05 13.24
C LEU A 103 -2.76 -10.93 12.34
N GLY A 104 -2.18 -11.86 11.57
CA GLY A 104 -2.90 -12.61 10.53
C GLY A 104 -3.07 -11.81 9.22
N GLY A 105 -2.31 -10.72 9.06
CA GLY A 105 -2.24 -9.92 7.85
C GLY A 105 -3.59 -9.39 7.39
N LEU A 106 -3.85 -9.49 6.09
CA LEU A 106 -5.09 -9.00 5.45
C LEU A 106 -6.36 -9.77 5.86
N SER A 107 -6.23 -10.91 6.54
CA SER A 107 -7.37 -11.69 7.06
C SER A 107 -7.72 -11.38 8.51
N SER A 108 -6.89 -10.57 9.19
CA SER A 108 -7.11 -10.19 10.57
C SER A 108 -8.48 -9.53 10.77
N HIS A 109 -9.14 -9.80 11.89
CA HIS A 109 -10.30 -9.02 12.31
C HIS A 109 -9.96 -7.53 12.55
N TRP A 110 -8.67 -7.21 12.76
CA TRP A 110 -8.19 -5.83 12.86
C TRP A 110 -7.97 -5.15 11.49
N ALA A 111 -7.91 -5.88 10.38
CA ALA A 111 -7.61 -5.31 9.08
C ALA A 111 -8.68 -4.29 8.61
N PRO A 112 -10.00 -4.57 8.66
CA PRO A 112 -11.02 -3.59 8.29
C PRO A 112 -11.03 -2.30 9.15
N PRO A 113 -11.00 -2.35 10.50
CA PRO A 113 -10.99 -1.12 11.30
C PRO A 113 -9.70 -0.31 11.12
N LEU A 114 -8.54 -0.95 11.01
CA LEU A 114 -7.27 -0.26 10.73
C LEU A 114 -7.27 0.39 9.35
N LEU A 115 -7.81 -0.29 8.34
CA LEU A 115 -7.99 0.27 7.00
C LEU A 115 -8.88 1.51 7.05
N GLY A 116 -10.06 1.40 7.67
CA GLY A 116 -11.01 2.51 7.81
C GLY A 116 -10.44 3.72 8.55
N LEU A 117 -9.72 3.48 9.65
CA LEU A 117 -9.01 4.53 10.40
C LEU A 117 -7.94 5.20 9.52
N THR A 118 -7.10 4.40 8.85
CA THR A 118 -6.03 4.90 7.99
C THR A 118 -6.59 5.76 6.85
N LEU A 119 -7.66 5.32 6.20
CA LEU A 119 -8.33 6.06 5.13
C LEU A 119 -8.99 7.33 5.64
N SER A 120 -9.59 7.29 6.83
CA SER A 120 -10.23 8.45 7.45
C SER A 120 -9.20 9.51 7.83
N VAL A 121 -8.10 9.12 8.48
CA VAL A 121 -6.98 10.03 8.79
C VAL A 121 -6.41 10.63 7.51
N TYR A 122 -6.13 9.80 6.50
CA TYR A 122 -5.59 10.28 5.22
C TYR A 122 -6.55 11.23 4.49
N GLY A 123 -7.85 10.91 4.49
CA GLY A 123 -8.89 11.77 3.92
C GLY A 123 -8.98 13.11 4.63
N VAL A 124 -8.94 13.14 5.96
CA VAL A 124 -8.96 14.40 6.74
C VAL A 124 -7.71 15.23 6.46
N LEU A 125 -6.52 14.63 6.42
CA LEU A 125 -5.29 15.34 6.09
C LEU A 125 -5.35 15.96 4.69
N GLY A 126 -5.84 15.20 3.70
CA GLY A 126 -6.01 15.67 2.32
C GLY A 126 -7.04 16.79 2.19
N LEU A 127 -8.21 16.66 2.83
CA LEU A 127 -9.27 17.67 2.82
C LEU A 127 -8.85 18.98 3.51
N ARG A 128 -8.00 18.89 4.54
CA ARG A 128 -7.45 20.06 5.24
C ARG A 128 -6.22 20.65 4.55
N ALA A 129 -5.72 20.02 3.48
CA ALA A 129 -4.48 20.38 2.81
C ALA A 129 -3.31 20.57 3.81
N ILE A 130 -3.21 19.70 4.81
CA ILE A 130 -2.16 19.80 5.83
C ILE A 130 -0.83 19.35 5.20
N HIS A 131 0.11 20.28 5.13
CA HIS A 131 1.47 20.02 4.68
C HIS A 131 2.38 20.01 5.91
N PHE A 132 3.01 18.86 6.17
CA PHE A 132 4.03 18.76 7.21
C PHE A 132 5.36 19.27 6.67
N HIS A 133 6.20 19.80 7.54
CA HIS A 133 7.58 20.14 7.20
C HIS A 133 8.49 19.48 8.21
N THR A 134 9.36 18.57 7.74
CA THR A 134 10.26 17.81 8.61
C THR A 134 11.68 18.34 8.47
N PRO A 135 12.29 18.89 9.54
CA PRO A 135 13.67 19.33 9.50
C PRO A 135 14.63 18.17 9.26
N THR A 136 15.70 18.39 8.49
CA THR A 136 16.70 17.36 8.14
C THR A 136 17.30 16.66 9.36
N ALA A 137 17.43 17.36 10.49
CA ALA A 137 17.95 16.79 11.74
C ALA A 137 17.09 15.63 12.28
N TRP A 138 15.80 15.62 11.99
CA TRP A 138 14.85 14.61 12.46
C TRP A 138 14.71 13.44 11.50
N GLU A 139 15.20 13.57 10.26
CA GLU A 139 15.08 12.56 9.21
C GLU A 139 15.68 11.21 9.63
N GLY A 140 16.84 11.23 10.31
CA GLY A 140 17.51 10.00 10.76
C GLY A 140 16.69 9.18 11.77
N TRP A 141 15.89 9.86 12.61
CA TRP A 141 15.06 9.21 13.64
C TRP A 141 13.63 8.94 13.15
N LEU A 142 13.05 9.84 12.36
CA LEU A 142 11.72 9.67 11.81
C LEU A 142 11.68 8.60 10.72
N SER A 143 12.71 8.49 9.87
CA SER A 143 12.77 7.47 8.81
C SER A 143 12.48 6.05 9.31
N PRO A 144 13.15 5.51 10.34
CA PRO A 144 12.87 4.17 10.84
C PRO A 144 11.51 4.03 11.53
N VAL A 145 11.03 5.06 12.23
CA VAL A 145 9.72 5.04 12.90
C VAL A 145 8.59 5.03 11.87
N ILE A 146 8.68 5.90 10.87
CA ILE A 146 7.73 5.99 9.76
C ILE A 146 7.78 4.72 8.92
N GLY A 147 8.98 4.20 8.63
CA GLY A 147 9.15 2.94 7.92
C GLY A 147 8.43 1.80 8.63
N LEU A 148 8.70 1.61 9.92
CA LEU A 148 8.06 0.55 10.72
C LEU A 148 6.53 0.70 10.76
N ALA A 149 6.01 1.90 10.99
CA ALA A 149 4.58 2.17 11.01
C ALA A 149 3.93 1.93 9.63
N ALA A 150 4.57 2.39 8.55
CA ALA A 150 4.10 2.20 7.18
C ALA A 150 4.09 0.74 6.78
N GLY A 151 5.15 0.01 7.13
CA GLY A 151 5.24 -1.42 6.92
C GLY A 151 4.14 -2.15 7.67
N PHE A 152 3.97 -1.87 8.95
CA PHE A 152 2.94 -2.51 9.76
C PHE A 152 1.53 -2.30 9.21
N LEU A 153 1.18 -1.06 8.84
CA LEU A 153 -0.09 -0.76 8.17
C LEU A 153 -0.20 -1.47 6.81
N THR A 154 0.89 -1.54 6.04
CA THR A 154 0.92 -2.26 4.76
C THR A 154 0.62 -3.75 4.95
N GLY A 155 1.31 -4.41 5.88
CA GLY A 155 1.16 -5.85 6.13
C GLY A 155 -0.22 -6.22 6.65
N THR A 156 -0.87 -5.32 7.37
CA THR A 156 -2.19 -5.54 7.99
C THR A 156 -3.36 -5.11 7.10
N THR A 157 -3.21 -4.05 6.31
CA THR A 157 -4.33 -3.43 5.56
C THR A 157 -4.13 -3.39 4.04
N GLY A 158 -2.89 -3.59 3.55
CA GLY A 158 -2.52 -3.45 2.15
C GLY A 158 -2.33 -2.00 1.69
N VAL A 159 -2.54 -1.01 2.57
CA VAL A 159 -2.31 0.40 2.25
C VAL A 159 -0.85 0.76 2.47
N THR A 160 -0.17 1.15 1.40
CA THR A 160 1.26 1.50 1.40
C THR A 160 1.55 2.99 1.57
N VAL A 161 0.54 3.84 1.39
CA VAL A 161 0.68 5.30 1.33
C VAL A 161 0.89 5.94 2.71
N MET A 162 0.30 5.39 3.78
CA MET A 162 0.36 5.99 5.11
C MET A 162 1.29 5.21 6.04
N PRO A 163 2.08 5.88 6.89
CA PRO A 163 2.40 7.32 6.92
C PRO A 163 3.60 7.71 6.01
N SER A 164 4.09 6.80 5.16
CA SER A 164 5.31 7.02 4.35
C SER A 164 5.19 8.18 3.34
N ALA A 165 4.05 8.35 2.66
CA ALA A 165 3.86 9.40 1.68
C ALA A 165 3.83 10.81 2.27
N PRO A 166 3.04 11.14 3.32
CA PRO A 166 3.07 12.46 3.92
C PRO A 166 4.43 12.76 4.55
N TYR A 167 5.13 11.74 5.06
CA TYR A 167 6.50 11.89 5.52
C TYR A 167 7.44 12.30 4.38
N LEU A 168 7.47 11.57 3.26
CA LEU A 168 8.33 11.92 2.12
C LEU A 168 7.99 13.30 1.53
N GLN A 169 6.71 13.68 1.50
CA GLN A 169 6.27 15.02 1.09
C GLN A 169 6.75 16.11 2.05
N SER A 170 6.92 15.79 3.33
CA SER A 170 7.38 16.75 4.33
C SER A 170 8.87 17.08 4.26
N LEU A 171 9.66 16.29 3.52
CA LEU A 171 11.13 16.44 3.41
C LEU A 171 11.55 17.48 2.37
N ALA A 172 10.60 18.26 1.82
CA ALA A 172 10.84 19.31 0.84
C ALA A 172 11.70 18.87 -0.36
N LEU A 173 11.49 17.62 -0.81
CA LEU A 173 12.17 17.07 -1.98
C LEU A 173 11.71 17.78 -3.25
N GLU A 174 12.62 17.90 -4.22
CA GLU A 174 12.23 18.29 -5.57
C GLU A 174 11.23 17.27 -6.14
N ARG A 175 10.37 17.72 -7.06
CA ARG A 175 9.26 16.89 -7.58
C ARG A 175 9.72 15.54 -8.13
N GLU A 176 10.83 15.52 -8.85
CA GLU A 176 11.40 14.28 -9.43
C GLU A 176 11.92 13.34 -8.35
N ASP A 177 12.66 13.88 -7.37
CA ASP A 177 13.18 13.12 -6.23
C ASP A 177 12.05 12.59 -5.34
N LEU A 178 10.97 13.35 -5.16
CA LEU A 178 9.78 12.91 -4.43
C LEU A 178 9.08 11.76 -5.14
N ILE A 179 8.81 11.89 -6.44
CA ILE A 179 8.16 10.83 -7.24
C ILE A 179 9.02 9.56 -7.20
N GLN A 180 10.34 9.70 -7.33
CA GLN A 180 11.27 8.58 -7.28
C GLN A 180 11.32 7.94 -5.88
N ALA A 181 11.34 8.72 -4.81
CA ALA A 181 11.34 8.21 -3.43
C ALA A 181 10.03 7.48 -3.07
N LEU A 182 8.89 8.01 -3.52
CA LEU A 182 7.58 7.34 -3.41
C LEU A 182 7.59 6.02 -4.20
N GLY A 183 8.06 6.05 -5.45
CA GLY A 183 8.20 4.88 -6.31
C GLY A 183 9.07 3.80 -5.66
N LEU A 184 10.23 4.17 -5.11
CA LEU A 184 11.11 3.27 -4.38
C LEU A 184 10.41 2.63 -3.18
N THR A 185 9.84 3.47 -2.32
CA THR A 185 9.23 3.04 -1.05
C THR A 185 8.04 2.12 -1.28
N PHE A 186 7.14 2.49 -2.19
CA PHE A 186 5.96 1.67 -2.49
C PHE A 186 6.31 0.42 -3.29
N THR A 187 7.37 0.44 -4.10
CA THR A 187 7.87 -0.77 -4.77
C THR A 187 8.35 -1.78 -3.74
N VAL A 188 9.21 -1.36 -2.81
CA VAL A 188 9.69 -2.22 -1.73
C VAL A 188 8.53 -2.74 -0.88
N ALA A 189 7.57 -1.88 -0.53
CA ALA A 189 6.37 -2.27 0.21
C ALA A 189 5.55 -3.32 -0.53
N ASN A 190 5.28 -3.14 -1.83
CA ASN A 190 4.51 -4.08 -2.63
C ASN A 190 5.21 -5.43 -2.75
N PHE A 191 6.52 -5.46 -3.02
CA PHE A 191 7.26 -6.73 -3.10
C PHE A 191 7.31 -7.43 -1.75
N THR A 192 7.48 -6.69 -0.65
CA THR A 192 7.45 -7.28 0.70
C THR A 192 6.08 -7.83 1.05
N LEU A 193 5.01 -7.10 0.72
CA LEU A 193 3.64 -7.55 0.93
C LEU A 193 3.34 -8.78 0.07
N ALA A 194 3.73 -8.77 -1.21
CA ALA A 194 3.60 -9.93 -2.09
C ALA A 194 4.31 -11.15 -1.50
N PHE A 195 5.53 -10.97 -1.00
CA PHE A 195 6.28 -12.02 -0.31
C PHE A 195 5.59 -12.49 0.97
N ALA A 196 5.06 -11.59 1.80
CA ALA A 196 4.32 -11.96 3.01
C ALA A 196 3.06 -12.78 2.68
N LEU A 197 2.41 -12.48 1.56
CA LEU A 197 1.23 -13.20 1.08
C LEU A 197 1.55 -14.57 0.46
N THR A 198 2.77 -14.77 -0.08
CA THR A 198 3.17 -16.03 -0.76
C THR A 198 4.09 -16.93 0.07
N GLY A 199 4.89 -16.35 0.98
CA GLY A 199 5.98 -17.01 1.70
C GLY A 199 5.63 -17.50 3.10
N GLY A 200 4.39 -17.30 3.56
CA GLY A 200 3.88 -17.99 4.74
C GLY A 200 3.07 -19.21 4.35
N ASP A 201 3.31 -20.35 5.01
CA ASP A 201 2.26 -21.34 5.30
C ASP A 201 1.19 -20.71 6.22
N ALA A 202 0.66 -19.55 5.81
CA ALA A 202 -0.41 -18.87 6.50
C ALA A 202 -1.70 -19.60 6.11
N PRO A 203 -2.56 -19.99 7.07
CA PRO A 203 -3.89 -20.50 6.79
C PRO A 203 -4.75 -19.35 6.25
N LEU A 204 -4.48 -18.96 5.01
CA LEU A 204 -5.19 -17.94 4.24
C LEU A 204 -5.78 -18.52 2.96
N ALA A 205 -5.62 -19.83 2.76
CA ALA A 205 -6.26 -20.63 1.73
C ALA A 205 -7.20 -21.73 2.30
N ASP A 206 -7.36 -21.83 3.63
CA ASP A 206 -8.30 -22.77 4.24
C ASP A 206 -9.44 -22.03 4.96
N PRO A 207 -10.67 -22.02 4.39
CA PRO A 207 -11.84 -21.43 5.01
C PRO A 207 -12.41 -22.25 6.20
N HIS A 208 -11.76 -23.35 6.61
CA HIS A 208 -12.26 -24.25 7.67
C HIS A 208 -11.41 -24.28 8.96
N ALA A 209 -10.51 -23.31 9.16
CA ALA A 209 -9.80 -23.17 10.43
C ALA A 209 -10.63 -22.37 11.47
N VAL A 210 -11.83 -22.87 11.79
CA VAL A 210 -12.53 -22.97 13.10
C VAL A 210 -13.84 -23.71 12.84
#